data_AF-A0A0A6ZSS0-F1
#
_entry.id   AF-A0A0A6ZSS0-F1
#
_cell.length_a   1.000
_cell.length_b   1.000
_cell.length_c   1.000
_cell.angle_alpha   90.00
_cell.angle_beta   90.00
_cell.angle_gamma   90.00
#
_symmetry.space_group_name_H-M   'P 1'
#
loop_
_entity.id
_entity.type
_entity.pdbx_description
1 polymer ?
#
loop_
_entity_poly.entity_id
_entity_poly.type
_entity_poly.pdbx_seq_one_letter_code
_entity_poly.pdbx_strand_id
1 'polypeptide(L)'
;MVSCLSKLKYMVVIDPLVTETSTFWQNHGESNDVEPASIQTEVFRLPSTCFAEEDGSIANSGRWLQWHWKGQDAPGEARNDGEILAGIYHHLRELYQAEGGKGVEPLMKMSWNYKQPHEPQSDEVAKENNGYALEDLYDANGVLIAKKGQLLSSFAHLRDDGTTASSCWIYTGSWTEQGNQMANRDNSDPSGLGNTLGWAWAWPLNRRVLYNRAYNRASADINGKPWDPKRMLIQWNGSK
;
A
#
# COMPACT_ATOMS: atom_id res chain seq x y z
N MET A 1 8.57 -20.08 21.02
CA MET A 1 7.69 -18.94 20.71
C MET A 1 6.68 -18.71 21.82
N VAL A 2 5.83 -19.69 22.16
CA VAL A 2 4.83 -19.60 23.26
C VAL A 2 5.43 -19.08 24.58
N SER A 3 6.55 -19.65 25.04
CA SER A 3 7.25 -19.18 26.25
C SER A 3 7.65 -17.69 26.22
N CYS A 4 7.91 -17.13 25.04
CA CYS A 4 8.21 -15.70 24.89
C CYS A 4 6.94 -14.87 24.97
N LEU A 5 5.86 -15.30 24.32
CA LEU A 5 4.55 -14.63 24.36
C LEU A 5 4.00 -14.59 25.80
N SER A 6 4.22 -15.66 26.59
CA SER A 6 3.80 -15.72 28.00
C SER A 6 4.47 -14.67 28.92
N LYS A 7 5.53 -14.01 28.46
CA LYS A 7 6.22 -12.95 29.22
C LYS A 7 5.70 -11.55 28.90
N LEU A 8 4.86 -11.41 27.86
CA LEU A 8 4.23 -10.14 27.51
C LEU A 8 3.29 -9.69 28.63
N LYS A 9 3.13 -8.38 28.77
CA LYS A 9 2.12 -7.80 29.67
C LYS A 9 0.77 -7.73 28.97
N TYR A 10 0.77 -7.27 27.73
CA TYR A 10 -0.42 -7.23 26.89
C TYR A 10 -0.10 -7.71 25.47
N MET A 11 -1.12 -8.19 24.77
CA MET A 11 -1.08 -8.54 23.36
C MET A 11 -2.41 -8.19 22.70
N VAL A 12 -2.35 -7.55 21.53
CA VAL A 12 -3.53 -7.24 20.71
C VAL A 12 -3.43 -8.06 19.43
N VAL A 13 -4.46 -8.84 19.13
CA VAL A 13 -4.59 -9.61 17.89
C VAL A 13 -5.75 -9.02 17.09
N ILE A 14 -5.50 -8.67 15.84
CA ILE A 14 -6.48 -8.19 14.87
C ILE A 14 -6.49 -9.21 13.75
N ASP A 15 -7.60 -9.93 13.59
CA ASP A 15 -7.73 -11.03 12.61
C ASP A 15 -9.21 -11.33 12.33
N PRO A 16 -9.58 -11.75 11.11
CA PRO A 16 -10.94 -12.20 10.82
C PRO A 16 -11.26 -13.59 11.41
N LEU A 17 -10.27 -14.32 11.90
CA LEU A 17 -10.40 -15.70 12.38
C LEU A 17 -9.80 -15.90 13.78
N VAL A 18 -10.11 -17.06 14.35
CA VAL A 18 -9.40 -17.57 15.52
C VAL A 18 -8.05 -18.12 15.06
N THR A 19 -6.98 -17.70 15.71
CA THR A 19 -5.61 -18.15 15.43
C THR A 19 -4.93 -18.71 16.67
N GLU A 20 -3.95 -19.59 16.49
CA GLU A 20 -3.15 -20.20 17.56
C GLU A 20 -2.42 -19.13 18.39
N THR A 21 -1.99 -18.04 17.76
CA THR A 21 -1.40 -16.90 18.47
C THR A 21 -2.41 -16.26 19.42
N SER A 22 -3.67 -16.13 19.03
CA SER A 22 -4.72 -15.52 19.89
C SER A 22 -5.07 -16.37 21.11
N THR A 23 -4.84 -17.69 21.03
CA THR A 23 -5.15 -18.66 22.09
C THR A 23 -3.89 -19.32 22.65
N PHE A 24 -2.71 -18.70 22.49
CA PHE A 24 -1.44 -19.29 22.94
C PHE A 24 -1.40 -19.62 24.44
N TRP A 25 -2.24 -18.93 25.23
CA TRP A 25 -2.39 -19.06 26.67
C TRP A 25 -3.33 -20.20 27.09
N GLN A 26 -4.07 -20.80 26.15
CA GLN A 26 -5.02 -21.88 26.40
C GLN A 26 -4.38 -23.25 26.17
N ASN A 27 -4.61 -24.21 27.08
CA ASN A 27 -4.14 -25.58 26.89
C ASN A 27 -4.95 -26.29 25.78
N HIS A 28 -4.24 -26.94 24.85
CA HIS A 28 -4.83 -27.77 23.79
C HIS A 28 -4.18 -29.16 23.73
N GLY A 29 -3.93 -29.77 24.90
CA GLY A 29 -3.22 -31.04 25.01
C GLY A 29 -1.80 -30.94 24.46
N GLU A 30 -1.30 -32.00 23.83
CA GLU A 30 0.07 -32.06 23.29
C GLU A 30 0.36 -30.94 22.27
N SER A 31 -0.66 -30.43 21.57
CA SER A 31 -0.51 -29.37 20.57
C SER A 31 -0.17 -28.01 21.18
N ASN A 32 -0.62 -27.73 22.40
CA ASN A 32 -0.24 -26.54 23.17
C ASN A 32 -0.35 -26.83 24.67
N ASP A 33 0.65 -27.54 25.19
CA ASP A 33 0.68 -27.97 26.58
C ASP A 33 1.18 -26.84 27.50
N VAL A 34 0.26 -25.95 27.85
CA VAL A 34 0.51 -24.78 28.71
C VAL A 34 -0.42 -24.80 29.92
N GLU A 35 -0.01 -24.14 31.01
CA GLU A 35 -0.88 -23.91 32.17
C GLU A 35 -1.41 -22.47 32.11
N PRO A 36 -2.70 -22.25 31.78
CA PRO A 36 -3.25 -20.90 31.65
C PRO A 36 -3.07 -20.05 32.91
N ALA A 37 -3.18 -20.65 34.10
CA ALA A 37 -3.01 -19.94 35.36
C ALA A 37 -1.59 -19.36 35.55
N SER A 38 -0.59 -19.89 34.84
CA SER A 38 0.79 -19.40 34.87
C SER A 38 1.05 -18.23 33.92
N ILE A 39 0.13 -17.94 33.00
CA ILE A 39 0.31 -16.93 31.94
C ILE A 39 -0.48 -15.67 32.30
N GLN A 40 0.23 -14.57 32.54
CA GLN A 40 -0.35 -13.31 33.04
C GLN A 40 -0.57 -12.26 31.93
N THR A 41 -0.45 -12.65 30.66
CA THR A 41 -0.60 -11.73 29.53
C THR A 41 -2.06 -11.38 29.31
N GLU A 42 -2.39 -10.10 29.29
CA GLU A 42 -3.72 -9.62 28.88
C GLU A 42 -3.84 -9.70 27.35
N VAL A 43 -4.82 -10.45 26.85
CA VAL A 43 -5.00 -10.65 25.40
C VAL A 43 -6.31 -10.02 24.93
N PHE A 44 -6.19 -9.06 24.01
CA PHE A 44 -7.32 -8.45 23.31
C PHE A 44 -7.41 -9.07 21.91
N ARG A 45 -8.57 -9.62 21.55
CA ARG A 45 -8.83 -10.14 20.21
C ARG A 45 -9.91 -9.31 19.54
N LEU A 46 -9.53 -8.58 18.50
CA LEU A 46 -10.39 -7.64 17.78
C LEU A 46 -10.74 -8.26 16.40
N PRO A 47 -12.03 -8.48 16.10
CA PRO A 47 -12.43 -9.08 14.84
C PRO A 47 -12.30 -8.09 13.69
N SER A 48 -11.52 -8.44 12.66
CA SER A 48 -11.40 -7.66 11.43
C SER A 48 -12.20 -8.27 10.28
N THR A 49 -12.27 -7.54 9.18
CA THR A 49 -12.68 -7.95 7.84
C THR A 49 -11.71 -8.94 7.19
N CYS A 50 -12.18 -9.61 6.14
CA CYS A 50 -11.35 -10.33 5.18
C CYS A 50 -11.35 -9.65 3.79
N PHE A 51 -10.59 -10.21 2.84
CA PHE A 51 -10.40 -9.64 1.49
C PHE A 51 -11.69 -9.37 0.70
N ALA A 52 -12.79 -10.05 1.03
CA ALA A 52 -14.08 -9.92 0.33
C ALA A 52 -14.98 -8.81 0.90
N GLU A 53 -14.57 -8.20 2.01
CA GLU A 53 -15.41 -7.29 2.82
C GLU A 53 -14.93 -5.82 2.75
N GLU A 54 -13.91 -5.56 1.94
CA GLU A 54 -13.34 -4.24 1.69
C GLU A 54 -13.02 -4.05 0.20
N ASP A 55 -12.88 -2.79 -0.21
CA ASP A 55 -12.20 -2.41 -1.43
C ASP A 55 -10.78 -1.91 -1.12
N GLY A 56 -9.86 -2.10 -2.05
CA GLY A 56 -8.46 -1.72 -1.84
C GLY A 56 -7.54 -2.29 -2.90
N SER A 57 -6.23 -2.19 -2.67
CA SER A 57 -5.23 -2.69 -3.60
C SER A 57 -4.21 -3.61 -2.93
N ILE A 58 -3.80 -4.65 -3.66
CA ILE A 58 -2.70 -5.54 -3.27
C ILE A 58 -1.70 -5.68 -4.42
N ALA A 59 -0.42 -5.81 -4.09
CA ALA A 59 0.65 -5.99 -5.08
C ALA A 59 1.00 -7.49 -5.23
N ASN A 60 0.87 -8.04 -6.43
CA ASN A 60 1.29 -9.41 -6.70
C ASN A 60 2.81 -9.51 -6.92
N SER A 61 3.32 -10.74 -7.06
CA SER A 61 4.77 -10.99 -7.30
C SER A 61 5.28 -10.35 -8.60
N GLY A 62 4.42 -10.08 -9.57
CA GLY A 62 4.73 -9.37 -10.82
C GLY A 62 4.79 -7.85 -10.67
N ARG A 63 4.62 -7.34 -9.43
CA ARG A 63 4.54 -5.90 -9.06
C ARG A 63 3.25 -5.21 -9.50
N TRP A 64 2.22 -5.96 -9.87
CA TRP A 64 0.94 -5.39 -10.29
C TRP A 64 0.14 -5.03 -9.05
N LEU A 65 -0.12 -3.73 -8.87
CA LEU A 65 -1.10 -3.23 -7.92
C LEU A 65 -2.47 -3.44 -8.54
N GLN A 66 -3.27 -4.29 -7.92
CA GLN A 66 -4.57 -4.69 -8.43
C GLN A 66 -5.66 -4.25 -7.46
N TRP A 67 -6.64 -3.52 -7.97
CA TRP A 67 -7.80 -3.10 -7.21
C TRP A 67 -8.81 -4.25 -7.07
N HIS A 68 -9.44 -4.36 -5.90
CA HIS A 68 -10.59 -5.21 -5.65
C HIS A 68 -11.72 -4.41 -5.01
N TRP A 69 -12.93 -4.98 -5.03
CA TRP A 69 -14.13 -4.32 -4.53
C TRP A 69 -14.79 -5.17 -3.47
N LYS A 70 -15.38 -4.50 -2.48
CA LYS A 70 -16.18 -5.10 -1.42
C LYS A 70 -17.37 -5.88 -2.01
N GLY A 71 -17.57 -7.11 -1.52
CA GLY A 71 -18.66 -8.00 -1.89
C GLY A 71 -19.80 -8.05 -0.87
N GLN A 72 -19.49 -7.96 0.43
CA GLN A 72 -20.47 -7.96 1.52
C GLN A 72 -19.92 -7.22 2.76
N ASP A 73 -20.77 -6.99 3.76
CA ASP A 73 -20.33 -6.56 5.09
C ASP A 73 -19.76 -7.74 5.89
N ALA A 74 -18.90 -7.43 6.87
CA ALA A 74 -18.26 -8.41 7.74
C ALA A 74 -19.25 -8.99 8.77
N PRO A 75 -19.01 -10.22 9.28
CA PRO A 75 -19.91 -10.86 10.22
C PRO A 75 -19.86 -10.21 11.61
N GLY A 76 -21.03 -10.15 12.27
CA GLY A 76 -21.14 -9.68 13.65
C GLY A 76 -20.81 -8.18 13.79
N GLU A 77 -19.83 -7.86 14.63
CA GLU A 77 -19.36 -6.50 14.90
C GLU A 77 -17.93 -6.27 14.37
N ALA A 78 -17.48 -7.11 13.44
CA ALA A 78 -16.18 -6.96 12.80
C ALA A 78 -16.07 -5.62 12.07
N ARG A 79 -14.88 -5.01 12.10
CA ARG A 79 -14.59 -3.71 11.47
C ARG A 79 -13.42 -3.84 10.50
N ASN A 80 -13.31 -2.90 9.56
CA ASN A 80 -12.15 -2.86 8.69
C ASN A 80 -10.86 -2.53 9.49
N ASP A 81 -9.70 -2.98 9.01
CA ASP A 81 -8.42 -2.77 9.71
C ASP A 81 -8.14 -1.29 9.98
N GLY A 82 -8.52 -0.41 9.04
CA GLY A 82 -8.37 1.05 9.16
C GLY A 82 -9.16 1.66 10.32
N GLU A 83 -10.40 1.22 10.53
CA GLU A 83 -11.26 1.63 11.64
C GLU A 83 -10.72 1.18 13.00
N ILE A 84 -10.21 -0.06 13.07
CA ILE A 84 -9.63 -0.62 14.31
C ILE A 84 -8.41 0.20 14.72
N LEU A 85 -7.51 0.48 13.76
CA LEU A 85 -6.34 1.33 13.99
C LEU A 85 -6.74 2.75 14.35
N ALA A 86 -7.71 3.35 13.65
CA ALA A 86 -8.20 4.69 13.93
C ALA A 86 -8.77 4.80 15.35
N GLY A 87 -9.56 3.83 15.80
CA GLY A 87 -10.11 3.78 17.15
C GLY A 87 -9.01 3.82 18.22
N ILE A 88 -8.05 2.90 18.13
CA ILE A 88 -6.92 2.85 19.07
C ILE A 88 -6.11 4.15 19.01
N TYR A 89 -5.82 4.65 17.81
CA TYR A 89 -4.99 5.82 17.58
C TYR A 89 -5.59 7.11 18.15
N HIS A 90 -6.89 7.35 17.92
CA HIS A 90 -7.56 8.56 18.40
C HIS A 90 -7.71 8.56 19.92
N HIS A 91 -8.12 7.44 20.52
CA HIS A 91 -8.15 7.31 21.98
C HIS A 91 -6.77 7.57 22.61
N LEU A 92 -5.70 7.04 22.01
CA LEU A 92 -4.34 7.28 22.48
C LEU A 92 -3.96 8.76 22.36
N ARG A 93 -4.24 9.41 21.23
CA ARG A 93 -3.93 10.83 21.03
C ARG A 93 -4.69 11.74 21.97
N GLU A 94 -5.95 11.43 22.28
CA GLU A 94 -6.74 12.16 23.27
C GLU A 94 -6.13 12.07 24.67
N LEU A 95 -5.66 10.88 25.08
CA LEU A 95 -4.93 10.72 26.34
C LEU A 95 -3.65 11.57 26.36
N TYR A 96 -2.84 11.52 25.30
CA TYR A 96 -1.62 12.34 25.21
C TYR A 96 -1.93 13.84 25.17
N GLN A 97 -3.06 14.24 24.59
CA GLN A 97 -3.51 15.62 24.55
C GLN A 97 -3.94 16.14 25.93
N ALA A 98 -4.58 15.29 26.75
CA ALA A 98 -5.08 15.64 28.07
C ALA A 98 -4.00 15.52 29.16
N GLU A 99 -3.17 14.48 29.11
CA GLU A 99 -2.24 14.09 30.18
C GLU A 99 -0.79 14.45 29.87
N GLY A 100 -0.47 14.75 28.61
CA GLY A 100 0.91 14.87 28.14
C GLY A 100 1.62 13.51 28.16
N GLY A 101 2.95 13.53 28.16
CA GLY A 101 3.74 12.32 28.21
C GLY A 101 5.09 12.44 27.53
N LYS A 102 5.75 11.30 27.30
CA LYS A 102 7.00 11.23 26.55
C LYS A 102 6.71 11.17 25.06
N GLY A 103 7.41 11.95 24.24
CA GLY A 103 7.29 11.85 22.78
C GLY A 103 5.95 12.33 22.22
N VAL A 104 5.30 13.31 22.87
CA VAL A 104 4.01 13.88 22.43
C VAL A 104 4.11 14.44 21.00
N GLU A 105 5.13 15.25 20.71
CA GLU A 105 5.26 15.94 19.42
C GLU A 105 5.26 14.98 18.21
N PRO A 106 6.12 13.94 18.13
CA PRO A 106 6.11 13.04 16.98
C PRO A 106 4.78 12.28 16.82
N LEU A 107 4.10 11.91 17.92
CA LEU A 107 2.78 11.29 17.85
C LEU A 107 1.72 12.26 17.30
N MET A 108 1.71 13.49 17.80
CA MET A 108 0.66 14.46 17.47
C MET A 108 0.86 15.14 16.11
N LYS A 109 2.09 15.14 15.57
CA LYS A 109 2.41 15.74 14.26
C LYS A 109 2.17 14.81 13.08
N MET A 110 2.01 13.51 13.30
CA MET A 110 1.61 12.58 12.25
C MET A 110 0.19 12.94 11.75
N SER A 111 0.07 13.15 10.44
CA SER A 111 -1.20 13.52 9.80
C SER A 111 -2.18 12.35 9.79
N TRP A 112 -3.46 12.67 9.91
CA TRP A 112 -4.58 11.74 9.79
C TRP A 112 -5.74 12.44 9.07
N ASN A 113 -5.47 12.85 7.82
CA ASN A 113 -6.28 13.82 7.07
C ASN A 113 -7.32 13.15 6.16
N TYR A 114 -8.19 12.35 6.76
CA TYR A 114 -9.27 11.64 6.06
C TYR A 114 -10.61 12.33 6.32
N LYS A 115 -11.54 12.29 5.37
CA LYS A 115 -12.86 12.95 5.50
C LYS A 115 -13.60 12.51 6.76
N GLN A 116 -13.54 11.21 7.07
CA GLN A 116 -14.01 10.64 8.32
C GLN A 116 -12.78 10.08 9.05
N PRO A 117 -12.24 10.77 10.07
CA PRO A 117 -11.02 10.32 10.75
C PRO A 117 -11.12 8.92 11.36
N HIS A 118 -12.31 8.45 11.73
CA HIS A 118 -12.51 7.09 12.24
C HIS A 118 -12.70 6.03 11.15
N GLU A 119 -12.90 6.43 9.89
CA GLU A 119 -13.17 5.56 8.75
C GLU A 119 -12.34 6.01 7.52
N PRO A 120 -11.00 5.88 7.56
CA PRO A 120 -10.15 6.22 6.41
C PRO A 120 -10.54 5.37 5.19
N GLN A 121 -10.80 6.02 4.05
CA GLN A 121 -11.21 5.29 2.84
C GLN A 121 -9.99 4.83 2.03
N SER A 122 -10.08 3.64 1.43
CA SER A 122 -9.00 3.04 0.63
C SER A 122 -8.55 3.93 -0.53
N ASP A 123 -9.46 4.71 -1.12
CA ASP A 123 -9.12 5.63 -2.21
C ASP A 123 -8.32 6.85 -1.74
N GLU A 124 -8.61 7.38 -0.55
CA GLU A 124 -7.87 8.49 0.07
C GLU A 124 -6.41 8.09 0.29
N VAL A 125 -6.19 6.93 0.94
CA VAL A 125 -4.85 6.40 1.22
C VAL A 125 -4.11 6.01 -0.08
N ALA A 126 -4.81 5.42 -1.05
CA ALA A 126 -4.21 5.09 -2.35
C ALA A 126 -3.73 6.34 -3.10
N LYS A 127 -4.48 7.44 -3.01
CA LYS A 127 -4.10 8.72 -3.60
C LYS A 127 -2.94 9.38 -2.86
N GLU A 128 -2.85 9.26 -1.54
CA GLU A 128 -1.67 9.69 -0.76
C GLU A 128 -0.41 8.91 -1.16
N ASN A 129 -0.55 7.58 -1.35
CA ASN A 129 0.53 6.74 -1.87
C ASN A 129 1.00 7.19 -3.25
N ASN A 130 0.07 7.48 -4.17
CA ASN A 130 0.41 8.02 -5.47
C ASN A 130 1.15 9.36 -5.34
N GLY A 131 0.57 10.30 -4.59
CA GLY A 131 1.10 11.61 -4.31
C GLY A 131 0.44 12.76 -5.07
N TYR A 132 0.67 13.96 -4.56
CA TYR A 132 0.06 15.21 -4.99
C TYR A 132 1.12 16.30 -5.23
N ALA A 133 0.79 17.22 -6.13
CA ALA A 133 1.43 18.53 -6.21
C ALA A 133 0.87 19.44 -5.10
N LEU A 134 1.73 19.96 -4.22
CA LEU A 134 1.32 20.89 -3.16
C LEU A 134 1.35 22.35 -3.62
N GLU A 135 2.04 22.62 -4.73
CA GLU A 135 2.08 23.90 -5.44
C GLU A 135 2.01 23.66 -6.96
N ASP A 136 1.81 24.71 -7.75
CA ASP A 136 1.94 24.61 -9.21
C ASP A 136 3.38 24.24 -9.59
N LEU A 137 3.53 23.15 -10.35
CA LEU A 137 4.83 22.62 -10.76
C LEU A 137 5.09 22.97 -12.22
N TYR A 138 6.31 23.41 -12.53
CA TYR A 138 6.77 23.74 -13.87
C TYR A 138 8.01 22.94 -14.24
N ASP A 139 8.19 22.61 -15.52
CA ASP A 139 9.44 22.05 -16.03
C ASP A 139 10.52 23.13 -16.19
N ALA A 140 11.73 22.73 -16.62
CA ALA A 140 12.84 23.66 -16.85
C ALA A 140 12.58 24.69 -17.97
N ASN A 141 11.59 24.45 -18.83
CA ASN A 141 11.21 25.35 -19.92
C ASN A 141 10.07 26.31 -19.52
N GLY A 142 9.59 26.22 -18.27
CA GLY A 142 8.47 27.03 -17.78
C GLY A 142 7.09 26.49 -18.18
N VAL A 143 6.98 25.23 -18.60
CA VAL A 143 5.71 24.59 -18.91
C VAL A 143 5.12 23.97 -17.65
N LEU A 144 3.86 24.26 -17.35
CA LEU A 144 3.13 23.69 -16.23
C LEU A 144 2.98 22.17 -16.38
N ILE A 145 3.49 21.40 -15.41
CA ILE A 145 3.43 19.93 -15.39
C ILE A 145 2.32 19.38 -14.48
N ALA A 146 1.97 20.10 -13.41
CA ALA A 146 0.86 19.78 -12.52
C ALA A 146 0.40 21.03 -11.78
N LYS A 147 -0.90 21.17 -11.54
CA LYS A 147 -1.46 22.24 -10.71
C LYS A 147 -1.47 21.83 -9.24
N LYS A 148 -1.43 22.81 -8.34
CA LYS A 148 -1.66 22.62 -6.91
C LYS A 148 -2.92 21.78 -6.65
N GLY A 149 -2.77 20.74 -5.82
CA GLY A 149 -3.82 19.80 -5.43
C GLY A 149 -4.04 18.63 -6.40
N GLN A 150 -3.38 18.59 -7.57
CA GLN A 150 -3.53 17.48 -8.51
C GLN A 150 -2.69 16.27 -8.13
N LEU A 151 -3.17 15.09 -8.51
CA LEU A 151 -2.43 13.84 -8.41
C LEU A 151 -1.27 13.81 -9.41
N LEU A 152 -0.10 13.38 -8.93
CA LEU A 152 1.08 13.26 -9.78
C LEU A 152 0.97 12.04 -10.72
N SER A 153 1.40 12.22 -11.97
CA SER A 153 1.37 11.16 -12.99
C SER A 153 2.65 10.32 -13.07
N SER A 154 3.75 10.81 -12.50
CA SER A 154 5.05 10.14 -12.48
C SER A 154 5.88 10.60 -11.29
N PHE A 155 6.64 9.68 -10.68
CA PHE A 155 7.61 10.05 -9.65
C PHE A 155 8.72 10.97 -10.17
N ALA A 156 8.89 11.11 -11.50
CA ALA A 156 9.80 12.07 -12.09
C ALA A 156 9.42 13.53 -11.78
N HIS A 157 8.20 13.79 -11.30
CA HIS A 157 7.73 15.11 -10.89
C HIS A 157 7.94 15.39 -9.40
N LEU A 158 8.35 14.41 -8.60
CA LEU A 158 8.64 14.60 -7.18
C LEU A 158 9.85 15.53 -7.00
N ARG A 159 9.78 16.37 -5.95
CA ARG A 159 10.81 17.35 -5.60
C ARG A 159 11.23 17.23 -4.13
N ASP A 160 12.43 17.71 -3.84
CA ASP A 160 13.04 17.74 -2.51
C ASP A 160 12.84 19.09 -1.77
N ASP A 161 12.08 20.01 -2.37
CA ASP A 161 11.81 21.37 -1.88
C ASP A 161 10.50 21.49 -1.07
N GLY A 162 9.80 20.37 -0.85
CA GLY A 162 8.53 20.33 -0.13
C GLY A 162 7.30 20.71 -0.95
N THR A 163 7.42 20.92 -2.27
CA THR A 163 6.27 21.25 -3.14
C THR A 163 5.51 20.02 -3.65
N THR A 164 5.95 18.81 -3.29
CA THR A 164 5.29 17.55 -3.63
C THR A 164 5.20 16.63 -2.43
N ALA A 165 4.12 15.85 -2.34
CA ALA A 165 3.95 14.82 -1.33
C ALA A 165 3.68 13.46 -1.99
N SER A 166 4.25 12.39 -1.44
CA SER A 166 3.92 10.99 -1.76
C SER A 166 4.39 10.11 -0.61
N SER A 167 3.52 9.25 -0.08
CA SER A 167 3.91 8.28 0.95
C SER A 167 4.60 7.04 0.36
N CYS A 168 4.52 6.82 -0.96
CA CYS A 168 5.20 5.72 -1.65
C CYS A 168 5.60 6.11 -3.08
N TRP A 169 6.81 6.66 -3.24
CA TRP A 169 7.26 7.23 -4.53
C TRP A 169 7.20 6.24 -5.72
N ILE A 170 7.46 4.94 -5.49
CA ILE A 170 7.39 3.93 -6.56
C ILE A 170 5.98 3.72 -7.08
N TYR A 171 4.95 4.15 -6.35
CA TYR A 171 3.53 4.04 -6.72
C TYR A 171 3.01 5.28 -7.45
N THR A 172 3.77 6.37 -7.55
CA THR A 172 3.33 7.53 -8.34
C THR A 172 3.10 7.13 -9.80
N GLY A 173 1.85 7.31 -10.24
CA GLY A 173 1.30 6.81 -11.50
C GLY A 173 0.19 5.76 -11.34
N SER A 174 -0.04 5.22 -10.13
CA SER A 174 -1.06 4.20 -9.87
C SER A 174 -2.48 4.77 -9.80
N TRP A 175 -2.65 6.00 -9.30
CA TRP A 175 -3.91 6.74 -9.31
C TRP A 175 -3.64 8.18 -9.67
N THR A 176 -4.00 8.59 -10.88
CA THR A 176 -3.67 9.92 -11.41
C THR A 176 -4.94 10.73 -11.65
N GLU A 177 -4.80 11.93 -12.20
CA GLU A 177 -5.95 12.70 -12.74
C GLU A 177 -6.74 11.93 -13.82
N GLN A 178 -6.14 10.91 -14.45
CA GLN A 178 -6.82 10.01 -15.38
C GLN A 178 -7.62 8.89 -14.68
N GLY A 179 -7.62 8.85 -13.35
CA GLY A 179 -8.31 7.87 -12.53
C GLY A 179 -7.40 6.74 -12.01
N ASN A 180 -8.05 5.75 -11.40
CA ASN A 180 -7.41 4.61 -10.76
C ASN A 180 -6.92 3.59 -11.80
N GLN A 181 -5.60 3.56 -12.03
CA GLN A 181 -4.98 2.65 -13.01
C GLN A 181 -4.94 1.20 -12.49
N MET A 182 -4.95 1.01 -11.17
CA MET A 182 -4.97 -0.33 -10.55
C MET A 182 -6.26 -1.08 -10.83
N ALA A 183 -7.32 -0.36 -11.22
CA ALA A 183 -8.62 -0.90 -11.61
C ALA A 183 -8.76 -1.16 -13.13
N ASN A 184 -7.72 -0.91 -13.93
CA ASN A 184 -7.76 -1.17 -15.37
C ASN A 184 -7.94 -2.67 -15.66
N ARG A 185 -8.78 -3.01 -16.66
CA ARG A 185 -9.15 -4.40 -17.02
C ARG A 185 -8.93 -4.74 -18.49
N ASP A 186 -8.07 -4.02 -19.20
CA ASP A 186 -7.74 -4.31 -20.59
C ASP A 186 -6.68 -5.41 -20.67
N ASN A 187 -7.06 -6.57 -21.21
CA ASN A 187 -6.21 -7.76 -21.32
C ASN A 187 -5.53 -7.88 -22.70
N SER A 188 -5.50 -6.81 -23.50
CA SER A 188 -4.85 -6.81 -24.81
C SER A 188 -3.35 -7.16 -24.72
N ASP A 189 -2.91 -8.07 -25.58
CA ASP A 189 -1.49 -8.39 -25.81
C ASP A 189 -1.17 -8.30 -27.31
N PRO A 190 -0.88 -7.09 -27.83
CA PRO A 190 -0.57 -6.90 -29.24
C PRO A 190 0.70 -7.63 -29.70
N SER A 191 1.61 -7.94 -28.76
CA SER A 191 2.91 -8.54 -29.06
C SER A 191 2.89 -10.07 -29.13
N GLY A 192 1.89 -10.71 -28.51
CA GLY A 192 1.86 -12.16 -28.30
C GLY A 192 2.87 -12.67 -27.26
N LEU A 193 3.54 -11.79 -26.49
CA LEU A 193 4.54 -12.13 -25.48
C LEU A 193 3.96 -12.22 -24.06
N GLY A 194 2.63 -12.11 -23.91
CA GLY A 194 1.93 -12.13 -22.63
C GLY A 194 2.02 -10.82 -21.86
N ASN A 195 2.29 -9.69 -22.53
CA ASN A 195 2.54 -8.41 -21.87
C ASN A 195 1.33 -7.47 -21.92
N THR A 196 0.43 -7.59 -20.95
CA THR A 196 -0.86 -6.88 -20.91
C THR A 196 -0.79 -5.54 -20.18
N LEU A 197 -0.19 -4.52 -20.82
CA LEU A 197 0.03 -3.19 -20.23
C LEU A 197 -1.24 -2.47 -19.74
N GLY A 198 -2.40 -2.81 -20.29
CA GLY A 198 -3.71 -2.26 -19.92
C GLY A 198 -4.39 -2.96 -18.75
N TRP A 199 -3.80 -4.02 -18.18
CA TRP A 199 -4.37 -4.73 -17.04
C TRP A 199 -3.70 -4.28 -15.75
N ALA A 200 -4.48 -3.70 -14.83
CA ALA A 200 -4.01 -3.10 -13.59
C ALA A 200 -2.85 -2.11 -13.83
N TRP A 201 -2.00 -1.90 -12.83
CA TRP A 201 -0.82 -1.06 -12.96
C TRP A 201 0.38 -1.68 -12.24
N ALA A 202 1.55 -1.71 -12.89
CA ALA A 202 2.76 -2.26 -12.30
C ALA A 202 3.77 -1.19 -11.90
N TRP A 203 4.40 -1.30 -10.73
CA TRP A 203 5.52 -0.41 -10.39
C TRP A 203 6.86 -0.96 -10.91
N PRO A 204 7.81 -0.13 -11.35
CA PRO A 204 7.73 1.32 -11.50
C PRO A 204 7.20 1.74 -12.90
N LEU A 205 6.33 2.75 -12.95
CA LEU A 205 5.77 3.36 -14.20
C LEU A 205 5.28 2.35 -15.24
N ASN A 206 4.47 1.38 -14.81
CA ASN A 206 3.87 0.32 -15.62
C ASN A 206 4.88 -0.59 -16.36
N ARG A 207 6.16 -0.62 -15.94
CA ARG A 207 7.18 -1.49 -16.53
C ARG A 207 7.02 -2.93 -16.05
N ARG A 208 6.54 -3.81 -16.94
CA ARG A 208 6.27 -5.22 -16.62
C ARG A 208 7.53 -6.07 -16.50
N VAL A 209 8.51 -5.84 -17.36
CA VAL A 209 9.84 -6.48 -17.29
C VAL A 209 10.86 -5.45 -16.83
N LEU A 210 11.53 -5.69 -15.71
CA LEU A 210 12.61 -4.80 -15.25
C LEU A 210 13.84 -4.95 -16.15
N TYR A 211 14.71 -3.94 -16.13
CA TYR A 211 15.96 -3.97 -16.89
C TYR A 211 15.76 -4.14 -18.40
N ASN A 212 14.66 -3.56 -18.91
CA ASN A 212 14.44 -3.40 -20.34
C ASN A 212 14.75 -1.98 -20.84
N ARG A 213 14.55 -0.92 -20.02
CA ARG A 213 14.57 0.49 -20.47
C ARG A 213 15.68 1.40 -19.89
N ALA A 214 16.16 1.18 -18.67
CA ALA A 214 17.12 2.09 -18.02
C ALA A 214 18.35 1.34 -17.51
N TYR A 215 19.53 1.78 -17.94
CA TYR A 215 20.89 1.23 -17.71
C TYR A 215 21.16 -0.22 -18.13
N ASN A 216 20.15 -1.08 -18.17
CA ASN A 216 20.21 -2.38 -18.81
C ASN A 216 19.19 -2.38 -19.94
N ARG A 217 19.64 -2.05 -21.15
CA ARG A 217 18.96 -2.34 -22.41
C ARG A 217 19.13 -3.83 -22.75
N ALA A 218 19.07 -4.70 -21.74
CA ALA A 218 19.63 -6.06 -21.81
C ALA A 218 18.82 -7.00 -22.71
N SER A 219 17.63 -6.58 -23.17
CA SER A 219 16.89 -7.28 -24.23
C SER A 219 17.45 -7.01 -25.64
N ALA A 220 18.37 -6.06 -25.78
CA ALA A 220 19.05 -5.70 -27.01
C ALA A 220 20.57 -5.57 -26.81
N ASP A 221 21.32 -5.61 -27.91
CA ASP A 221 22.76 -5.39 -27.92
C ASP A 221 23.13 -3.91 -27.76
N ILE A 222 24.43 -3.63 -27.77
CA ILE A 222 24.98 -2.27 -27.64
C ILE A 222 24.55 -1.33 -28.77
N ASN A 223 24.15 -1.87 -29.93
CA ASN A 223 23.64 -1.10 -31.07
C ASN A 223 22.11 -0.94 -31.01
N GLY A 224 21.47 -1.48 -29.97
CA GLY A 224 20.04 -1.44 -29.77
C GLY A 224 19.24 -2.43 -30.60
N LYS A 225 19.90 -3.43 -31.21
CA LYS A 225 19.24 -4.53 -31.92
C LYS A 225 18.83 -5.62 -30.92
N PRO A 226 17.59 -6.14 -30.94
CA PRO A 226 17.18 -7.22 -30.05
C PRO A 226 18.07 -8.45 -30.16
N TRP A 227 18.41 -9.07 -29.01
CA TRP A 227 19.16 -10.33 -28.98
C TRP A 227 18.40 -11.45 -29.67
N ASP A 228 17.09 -11.53 -29.41
CA ASP A 228 16.15 -12.40 -30.12
C ASP A 228 15.10 -11.53 -30.83
N PRO A 229 15.11 -11.47 -32.18
CA PRO A 229 14.13 -10.72 -32.97
C PRO A 229 12.68 -11.14 -32.71
N LYS A 230 12.41 -12.38 -32.27
CA LYS A 230 11.06 -12.87 -31.95
C LYS A 230 10.56 -12.44 -30.56
N ARG A 231 11.45 -11.93 -29.70
CA ARG A 231 11.14 -11.50 -28.33
C ARG A 231 11.57 -10.05 -28.07
N MET A 232 11.27 -9.17 -29.03
CA MET A 232 11.55 -7.74 -28.93
C MET A 232 10.66 -7.10 -27.85
N LEU A 233 11.28 -6.44 -26.86
CA LEU A 233 10.56 -5.70 -25.81
C LEU A 233 10.57 -4.19 -26.04
N ILE A 234 11.71 -3.63 -26.46
CA ILE A 234 11.85 -2.22 -26.83
C ILE A 234 12.83 -2.05 -27.99
N GLN A 235 12.66 -0.99 -28.78
CA GLN A 235 13.56 -0.62 -29.87
C GLN A 235 13.77 0.91 -29.90
N TRP A 236 14.92 1.36 -30.38
CA TRP A 236 15.20 2.79 -30.54
C TRP A 236 14.55 3.29 -31.82
N ASN A 237 13.83 4.42 -31.76
CA ASN A 237 13.14 4.97 -32.93
C ASN A 237 13.86 6.18 -33.57
N GLY A 238 15.07 6.54 -33.10
CA GLY A 238 15.81 7.72 -33.55
C GLY A 238 15.75 8.91 -32.59
N SER A 239 14.80 8.92 -31.64
CA SER A 239 14.63 10.00 -30.68
C SER A 239 14.26 9.55 -29.26
N LYS A 240 13.60 8.40 -29.11
CA LYS A 240 13.14 7.82 -27.84
C LYS A 240 13.17 6.29 -27.86
#